data_AF-A0A7X2MJ76-F1
#
_entry.id   AF-A0A7X2MJ76-F1
#
_cell.length_a   1.000
_cell.length_b   1.000
_cell.length_c   1.000
_cell.angle_alpha   90.00
_cell.angle_beta   90.00
_cell.angle_gamma   90.00
#
_symmetry.space_group_name_H-M   'P 1'
#
loop_
_entity.id
_entity.type
_entity.pdbx_description
1 polymer ?
#
loop_
_entity_poly.entity_id
_entity_poly.type
_entity_poly.pdbx_seq_one_letter_code
_entity_poly.pdbx_strand_id
1 'polypeptide(L)' 'INWMKEAEILTVFHYIPLHSSPAGERFSQFVGDDRFTTRESERLLRLPLFYNLSDNNQSTVISSLLSFFS' A
#
# COMPACT_ATOMS: atom_id res chain seq x y z
N ILE A 1 -7.60 3.03 1.74
CA ILE A 1 -7.09 2.83 3.11
C ILE A 1 -8.16 3.10 4.16
N ASN A 2 -8.83 4.26 4.15
CA ASN A 2 -9.82 4.61 5.19
C ASN A 2 -10.95 3.60 5.35
N TRP A 3 -11.56 3.12 4.25
CA TRP A 3 -12.57 2.07 4.28
C TRP A 3 -12.15 0.83 5.09
N MET A 4 -10.97 0.28 4.80
CA MET A 4 -10.44 -0.89 5.48
C MET A 4 -10.18 -0.59 6.97
N LYS A 5 -9.71 0.62 7.28
CA LYS A 5 -9.47 1.06 8.66
C LYS A 5 -10.76 1.15 9.47
N GLU A 6 -11.85 1.62 8.88
CA GLU A 6 -13.19 1.68 9.50
C GLU A 6 -13.76 0.27 9.76
N ALA A 7 -13.39 -0.71 8.94
CA ALA A 7 -13.69 -2.13 9.16
C ALA A 7 -12.73 -2.83 10.15
N GLU A 8 -11.91 -2.06 10.88
CA GLU A 8 -10.88 -2.56 11.81
C GLU A 8 -9.79 -3.42 11.15
N ILE A 9 -9.55 -3.21 9.85
CA ILE A 9 -8.53 -3.92 9.07
C ILE A 9 -7.35 -3.00 8.78
N LEU A 10 -6.20 -3.34 9.36
CA LEU A 10 -4.96 -2.61 9.11
C LEU A 10 -4.42 -2.93 7.71
N THR A 11 -4.49 -1.95 6.81
CA THR A 11 -3.83 -1.97 5.51
C THR A 11 -2.83 -0.83 5.42
N VAL A 12 -1.68 -1.08 4.83
CA VAL A 12 -0.58 -0.11 4.74
C VAL A 12 -0.14 0.00 3.28
N PHE A 13 0.11 1.22 2.81
CA PHE A 13 0.89 1.40 1.58
C PHE A 13 2.37 1.09 1.89
N HIS A 14 3.19 0.97 0.85
CA HIS A 14 4.59 0.62 1.05
C HIS A 14 5.52 1.82 0.94
N TYR A 15 6.03 2.08 -0.25
CA TYR A 15 7.20 2.91 -0.33
C TYR A 15 6.87 4.29 -0.87
N ILE A 16 7.42 5.28 -0.20
CA ILE A 16 7.71 6.56 -0.81
C ILE A 16 8.96 6.32 -1.68
N PRO A 17 8.94 6.69 -2.98
CA PRO A 17 10.13 6.58 -3.82
C PRO A 17 11.33 7.30 -3.20
N LEU A 18 12.48 6.64 -3.14
CA LEU A 18 13.64 7.18 -2.43
C LEU A 18 14.15 8.49 -3.06
N HIS A 19 14.06 8.65 -4.38
CA HIS A 19 14.51 9.86 -5.07
C HIS A 19 13.71 11.12 -4.72
N SER A 20 12.47 10.96 -4.26
CA SER A 20 11.61 12.06 -3.80
C SER A 20 11.58 12.19 -2.27
N SER A 21 12.39 11.41 -1.55
CA SER A 21 12.52 11.55 -0.10
C SER A 21 13.44 12.73 0.24
N PRO A 22 13.34 13.36 1.43
CA PRO A 22 14.23 14.47 1.81
C PRO A 22 15.72 14.14 1.75
N ALA A 23 16.08 12.88 1.94
CA ALA A 23 17.46 12.41 1.80
C ALA A 23 17.82 12.15 0.33
N GLY A 24 16.91 11.60 -0.47
CA GLY A 24 17.14 11.35 -1.90
C GLY A 24 17.34 12.64 -2.68
N GLU A 25 16.53 13.67 -2.42
CA GLU A 25 16.70 14.99 -3.04
C GLU A 25 18.08 15.61 -2.76
N ARG A 26 18.71 15.25 -1.63
CA ARG A 26 20.03 15.78 -1.20
C ARG A 26 21.20 14.92 -1.62
N PHE A 27 21.01 13.60 -1.70
CA PHE A 27 22.12 12.63 -1.77
C PHE A 27 22.01 11.67 -2.95
N SER A 28 20.98 11.78 -3.80
CA SER A 28 20.83 10.97 -5.00
C SER A 28 20.32 11.79 -6.17
N GLN A 29 20.31 11.16 -7.35
CA GLN A 29 19.70 11.71 -8.56
C GLN A 29 18.90 10.59 -9.22
N PHE A 30 17.67 10.89 -9.62
CA PHE A 30 16.90 10.00 -10.48
C PHE A 30 17.35 10.18 -11.93
N VAL A 31 17.73 9.09 -12.60
CA VAL A 31 18.22 9.12 -13.98
C VAL A 31 17.15 8.55 -14.91
N GLY A 32 16.73 9.35 -15.89
CA GLY A 32 15.64 9.01 -16.81
C GLY A 32 14.28 9.51 -16.34
N ASP A 33 13.22 9.05 -17.01
CA ASP A 33 11.86 9.49 -16.74
C ASP A 33 11.21 8.67 -15.61
N ASP A 34 10.61 9.35 -14.65
CA ASP A 34 9.78 8.72 -13.62
C ASP A 34 8.38 8.39 -14.15
N ARG A 35 8.30 7.36 -15.01
CA ARG A 35 7.05 6.94 -15.66
C ARG A 35 6.19 6.03 -14.78
N PHE A 36 6.83 5.30 -13.86
CA PHE A 36 6.19 4.25 -13.08
C PHE A 36 6.52 4.35 -11.59
N THR A 37 7.76 4.66 -11.20
CA THR A 37 8.18 4.54 -9.80
C THR A 37 7.27 5.32 -8.85
N THR A 38 7.01 6.60 -9.12
CA THR A 38 6.09 7.38 -8.28
C THR A 38 4.65 6.93 -8.43
N ARG A 39 4.12 6.91 -9.66
CA ARG A 39 2.71 6.60 -9.93
C ARG A 39 2.26 5.24 -9.39
N GLU A 40 3.11 4.22 -9.55
CA GLU A 40 2.80 2.86 -9.10
C GLU A 40 2.89 2.74 -7.56
N SER A 41 3.81 3.48 -6.93
CA SER A 41 3.94 3.49 -5.47
C SER A 41 2.72 4.09 -4.75
N GLU A 42 2.09 5.11 -5.36
CA GLU A 42 0.94 5.83 -4.78
C GLU A 42 -0.35 5.01 -4.79
N ARG A 43 -0.45 4.00 -5.65
CA ARG A 43 -1.66 3.17 -5.83
C ARG A 43 -1.53 1.74 -5.32
N LEU A 44 -0.35 1.35 -4.85
CA LEU A 44 -0.11 0.01 -4.33
C LEU A 44 -0.49 -0.09 -2.84
N LEU A 45 -1.35 -1.04 -2.52
CA LEU A 45 -1.82 -1.32 -1.17
C LEU A 45 -1.40 -2.74 -0.74
N ARG A 46 -0.95 -2.91 0.51
CA ARG A 46 -0.70 -4.23 1.10
C ARG A 46 -1.87 -4.65 1.98
N LEU A 47 -2.24 -5.92 1.85
CA LEU A 47 -3.25 -6.58 2.67
C LEU A 47 -2.60 -7.35 3.84
N PRO A 48 -3.34 -7.61 4.92
CA PRO A 48 -2.85 -8.45 6.02
C PRO A 48 -2.40 -9.82 5.51
N LEU A 49 -1.14 -10.16 5.78
CA LEU A 49 -0.57 -11.47 5.48
C LEU A 49 0.51 -11.78 6.53
N PHE A 50 0.24 -12.77 7.37
CA PHE A 50 1.15 -13.24 8.43
C PHE A 50 0.78 -14.67 8.81
N TYR A 51 1.73 -15.39 9.44
CA TYR A 51 1.62 -16.84 9.67
C TYR A 51 0.34 -17.29 10.37
N ASN A 52 -0.09 -16.55 11.40
CA ASN A 52 -1.27 -16.88 12.19
C ASN A 52 -2.56 -16.18 11.73
N LEU A 53 -2.65 -15.74 10.47
CA LEU A 53 -3.88 -15.17 9.94
C LEU A 53 -4.94 -16.28 9.81
N SER A 54 -6.05 -16.13 10.53
CA SER A 54 -7.15 -17.10 10.48
C SER A 54 -7.98 -16.95 9.19
N ASP A 55 -8.59 -18.04 8.75
CA ASP A 55 -9.51 -18.05 7.59
C ASP A 55 -10.68 -17.08 7.77
N ASN A 56 -11.17 -16.92 9.01
CA ASN A 56 -12.22 -15.96 9.32
C ASN A 56 -11.75 -14.52 9.10
N ASN A 57 -10.56 -14.16 9.61
CA ASN A 57 -10.00 -12.82 9.41
C ASN A 57 -9.68 -12.57 7.92
N GLN A 58 -9.16 -13.57 7.21
CA GLN A 58 -8.94 -13.48 5.76
C GLN A 58 -10.27 -13.24 5.01
N SER A 59 -11.33 -13.96 5.38
CA SER A 59 -12.66 -13.79 4.79
C SER A 59 -13.24 -12.40 5.04
N THR A 60 -13.02 -11.83 6.24
CA THR A 60 -13.38 -10.44 6.56
C THR A 60 -12.64 -9.45 5.67
N VAL A 61 -11.33 -9.65 5.44
CA VAL A 61 -10.53 -8.82 4.51
C VAL A 61 -11.09 -8.86 3.10
N ILE A 62 -11.35 -10.06 2.57
CA ILE A 62 -11.87 -10.25 1.21
C ILE A 62 -13.24 -9.59 1.08
N SER A 63 -14.15 -9.85 2.02
CA SER A 63 -15.52 -9.33 1.99
C SER A 63 -15.54 -7.80 2.08
N SER A 64 -14.74 -7.22 2.97
CA SER A 64 -14.63 -5.76 3.10
C SER A 64 -14.11 -5.10 1.82
N LEU A 65 -13.11 -5.71 1.14
CA LEU A 65 -12.61 -5.22 -0.14
C LEU A 65 -13.65 -5.32 -1.25
N LEU A 66 -14.34 -6.46 -1.38
CA LEU A 66 -15.37 -6.64 -2.38
C LEU A 66 -16.51 -5.63 -2.21
N SER A 67 -16.92 -5.36 -0.96
CA SER A 67 -17.92 -4.33 -0.65
C SER A 67 -17.48 -2.91 -1.01
N PHE A 68 -16.18 -2.60 -0.96
CA PHE A 68 -15.67 -1.29 -1.39
C PHE A 68 -15.74 -1.09 -2.90
N PHE A 69 -15.60 -2.17 -3.69
CA PHE A 69 -15.59 -2.13 -5.16
C PHE A 69 -16.95 -2.44 -5.81
N SER A 70 -17.95 -2.78 -5.01
CA SER A 70 -19.34 -2.95 -5.47
C SER A 70 -20.01 -1.60 -5.62
#